data_AF-A0A958UZ34-F1
#
_entry.id   AF-A0A958UZ34-F1
#
_cell.length_a   1.000
_cell.length_b   1.000
_cell.length_c   1.000
_cell.angle_alpha   90.00
_cell.angle_beta   90.00
_cell.angle_gamma   90.00
#
_symmetry.space_group_name_H-M   'P 1'
#
loop_
_entity.id
_entity.type
_entity.pdbx_description
1 polymer ?
#
loop_
_entity_poly.entity_id
_entity_poly.type
_entity_poly.pdbx_seq_one_letter_code
_entity_poly.pdbx_strand_id
1 'polypeptide(L)' 'KHLDEKVAKLHLEKIGVELTELKPDQAKYIGVQVEGPFKPEYYRY' A
#
# COMPACT_ATOMS: atom_id res chain seq x y z
N LYS A 1 -2.97 -5.42 -8.61
CA LYS A 1 -2.50 -4.48 -7.56
C LYS A 1 -2.68 -5.00 -6.14
N HIS A 2 -3.88 -5.33 -5.65
CA HIS A 2 -4.03 -5.86 -4.27
C HIS A 2 -3.15 -7.09 -3.97
N LEU A 3 -3.12 -8.08 -4.87
CA LEU A 3 -2.27 -9.26 -4.70
C LEU A 3 -0.78 -8.91 -4.79
N ASP A 4 -0.41 -8.01 -5.71
CA ASP A 4 0.98 -7.55 -5.87
C ASP A 4 1.47 -6.79 -4.61
N GLU A 5 0.64 -5.90 -4.06
CA GLU A 5 0.91 -5.17 -2.83
C GLU A 5 1.01 -6.11 -1.62
N LYS A 6 0.18 -7.16 -1.56
CA LYS A 6 0.28 -8.19 -0.51
C LYS A 6 1.58 -8.99 -0.62
N VAL A 7 1.98 -9.37 -1.83
CA VAL A 7 3.25 -10.05 -2.09
C VAL A 7 4.41 -9.13 -1.72
N ALA A 8 4.37 -7.86 -2.10
CA ALA A 8 5.39 -6.88 -1.74
C ALA A 8 5.49 -6.69 -0.22
N LYS A 9 4.36 -6.59 0.49
CA LYS A 9 4.33 -6.48 1.96
C LYS A 9 5.08 -7.63 2.65
N LEU A 10 4.87 -8.87 2.20
CA LEU A 10 5.56 -10.05 2.75
C LEU A 10 7.07 -10.02 2.50
N HIS A 11 7.50 -9.55 1.32
CA HIS A 11 8.93 -9.41 1.01
C HIS A 11 9.60 -8.32 1.85
N LEU A 12 8.92 -7.19 2.04
CA LEU A 12 9.43 -6.06 2.84
C LEU A 12 9.57 -6.44 4.32
N GLU A 13 8.60 -7.16 4.87
CA GLU A 13 8.67 -7.70 6.23
C GLU A 13 9.88 -8.65 6.40
N LYS A 14 10.16 -9.49 5.40
CA LYS A 14 11.29 -10.42 5.43
C LYS A 14 12.66 -9.74 5.47
N ILE A 15 12.77 -8.53 4.90
CA ILE A 15 14.01 -7.74 4.92
C ILE A 15 14.05 -6.70 6.04
N GLY A 16 13.10 -6.77 6.99
CA GLY A 16 13.06 -5.91 8.18
C GLY A 16 12.63 -4.48 7.90
N VAL A 17 11.90 -4.23 6.81
CA VAL A 17 11.33 -2.92 6.51
C VAL A 17 10.04 -2.72 7.31
N GLU A 18 9.95 -1.60 8.02
CA GLU A 18 8.74 -1.17 8.70
C GLU A 18 7.91 -0.28 7.78
N LEU A 19 6.70 -0.73 7.44
CA LEU A 19 5.74 0.05 6.66
C LEU A 19 4.91 0.95 7.57
N THR A 20 4.73 2.21 7.17
CA THR A 20 3.80 3.11 7.84
C THR A 20 2.36 2.79 7.44
N GLU A 21 1.46 2.70 8.41
CA GLU A 21 0.02 2.58 8.16
C GLU A 21 -0.61 3.96 7.95
N LEU A 22 -1.42 4.09 6.90
CA LEU A 22 -2.17 5.32 6.65
C LEU A 22 -3.23 5.51 7.74
N LYS A 23 -3.29 6.73 8.29
CA LYS A 23 -4.44 7.15 9.08
C LYS A 23 -5.68 7.31 8.18
N PRO A 24 -6.90 7.13 8.70
CA PRO A 24 -8.12 7.22 7.88
C PRO A 24 -8.31 8.57 7.18
N ASP A 25 -7.89 9.67 7.80
CA ASP A 25 -7.92 11.02 7.22
C ASP A 25 -6.93 11.19 6.07
N GLN A 26 -5.73 10.60 6.16
CA GLN A 26 -4.75 10.59 5.08
C GLN A 26 -5.23 9.78 3.88
N ALA A 27 -5.78 8.59 4.12
CA ALA A 27 -6.34 7.73 3.08
C ALA A 27 -7.49 8.44 2.34
N LYS A 28 -8.39 9.08 3.09
CA LYS A 28 -9.46 9.93 2.55
C LYS A 28 -8.91 11.11 1.75
N TYR A 29 -7.86 11.77 2.24
CA TYR A 29 -7.27 12.94 1.57
C TYR A 29 -6.72 12.61 0.17
N ILE A 30 -6.09 11.44 0.00
CA ILE A 30 -5.54 11.00 -1.28
C ILE A 30 -6.48 10.08 -2.08
N GLY A 31 -7.67 9.80 -1.57
CA GLY A 31 -8.71 9.03 -2.27
C GLY A 31 -8.42 7.53 -2.41
N VAL A 32 -7.77 6.91 -1.41
CA VAL A 32 -7.49 5.46 -1.37
C VAL A 32 -8.08 4.83 -0.10
N GLN A 33 -8.18 3.50 -0.06
CA GLN A 33 -8.47 2.79 1.18
C GLN A 33 -7.20 2.66 2.02
N VAL A 34 -7.34 2.54 3.35
CA VAL A 34 -6.21 2.33 4.27
C VAL A 34 -5.42 1.06 3.91
N GLU A 35 -6.10 0.04 3.40
CA GLU A 35 -5.50 -1.25 3.01
C GLU A 35 -5.08 -1.33 1.53
N GLY A 36 -5.27 -0.26 0.75
CA GLY A 36 -4.97 -0.22 -0.68
C GLY A 36 -6.18 -0.49 -1.60
N PRO A 37 -5.99 -0.52 -2.94
CA PRO A 37 -4.71 -0.41 -3.61
C PRO A 37 -4.21 1.04 -3.52
N PHE A 38 -2.92 1.22 -3.27
CA PHE A 38 -2.36 2.54 -2.98
C PHE A 38 -2.07 3.37 -4.23
N LYS A 39 -2.16 2.76 -5.41
CA LYS A 39 -1.93 3.37 -6.72
C LYS A 39 -2.93 2.85 -7.75
N PRO A 40 -3.33 3.67 -8.72
CA PRO A 40 -4.22 3.24 -9.79
C PRO A 40 -3.53 2.25 -10.75
N GLU A 41 -4.32 1.59 -11.61
CA GLU A 41 -3.83 0.56 -12.52
C GLU A 41 -2.79 1.06 -13.53
N TYR A 42 -2.99 2.26 -14.08
CA TYR A 42 -2.06 2.89 -15.03
C TYR A 42 -0.74 3.38 -14.41
N TYR A 43 -0.59 3.29 -13.09
CA TYR A 43 0.66 3.63 -12.43
C TYR A 43 1.70 2.55 -12.76
N ARG A 44 2.85 2.98 -13.29
CA ARG A 44 3.87 2.12 -13.92
C ARG A 44 4.68 1.26 -12.95
N TYR A 45 4.40 1.36 -11.65
CA TYR A 45 5.02 0.58 -10.58
C TYR A 45 3.93 -0.04 -9.69
#